data_AF-A0A7Z9N0W6-F1
#
_entry.id   AF-A0A7Z9N0W6-F1
#
_cell.length_a   1.000
_cell.length_b   1.000
_cell.length_c   1.000
_cell.angle_alpha   90.00
_cell.angle_beta   90.00
_cell.angle_gamma   90.00
#
_symmetry.space_group_name_H-M   'P 1'
#
loop_
_entity.id
_entity.type
_entity.pdbx_description
1 polymer ?
#
loop_
_entity_poly.entity_id
_entity_poly.type
_entity_poly.pdbx_seq_one_letter_code
_entity_poly.pdbx_strand_id
1 'polypeptide(L)' 'MRFLRIKSKYDHLIVYCYHGILSRDAAEFLMNQGFKNVYSLNGGFSEYAQTQTEL' A
#
# COMPACT_ATOMS: atom_id res chain seq x y z
N MET A 1 -15.48 -8.60 8.94
CA MET A 1 -14.46 -7.60 8.52
C MET A 1 -14.75 -7.18 7.09
N ARG A 2 -15.29 -5.97 6.86
CA ARG A 2 -15.76 -5.49 5.54
C ARG A 2 -15.22 -4.08 5.28
N PHE A 3 -14.03 -3.99 4.67
CA PHE A 3 -13.22 -2.75 4.64
C PHE A 3 -13.32 -1.91 3.35
N LEU A 4 -13.71 -2.45 2.19
CA LEU A 4 -13.53 -1.77 0.89
C LEU A 4 -14.77 -1.69 0.00
N ARG A 5 -15.95 -1.38 0.56
CA ARG A 5 -17.21 -1.38 -0.22
C ARG A 5 -17.39 -0.20 -1.19
N ILE A 6 -16.53 0.81 -1.12
CA ILE A 6 -16.68 2.10 -1.81
C ILE A 6 -15.58 2.37 -2.86
N LYS A 7 -14.62 1.46 -3.04
CA LYS A 7 -13.49 1.66 -3.95
C LYS A 7 -13.63 0.83 -5.21
N SER A 8 -13.32 1.44 -6.36
CA SER A 8 -13.29 0.74 -7.64
C SER A 8 -12.11 -0.21 -7.67
N LYS A 9 -12.25 -1.34 -8.36
CA LYS A 9 -11.15 -2.31 -8.57
C LYS A 9 -10.02 -1.77 -9.44
N TYR A 10 -10.26 -0.66 -10.13
CA TYR A 10 -9.31 0.03 -10.98
C TYR A 10 -8.64 1.24 -10.32
N ASP A 11 -9.04 1.60 -9.09
CA ASP A 11 -8.39 2.68 -8.36
C ASP A 11 -6.93 2.31 -8.02
N HIS A 12 -6.05 3.30 -8.04
CA HIS A 12 -4.67 3.13 -7.57
C HIS A 12 -4.65 3.08 -6.03
N LEU A 13 -4.03 2.04 -5.49
CA LEU A 13 -3.87 1.82 -4.05
C LEU A 13 -2.39 1.73 -3.71
N ILE A 14 -1.93 2.62 -2.83
CA ILE A 14 -0.60 2.52 -2.22
C ILE A 14 -0.79 1.94 -0.82
N VAL A 15 -0.12 0.82 -0.56
CA VAL A 15 -0.11 0.13 0.73
C VAL A 15 1.29 0.28 1.32
N TYR A 16 1.38 0.67 2.59
CA TYR A 16 2.66 0.81 3.27
C TYR A 16 2.54 0.33 4.71
N CYS A 17 3.68 -0.11 5.24
CA CYS A 17 3.88 -0.32 6.66
C CYS A 17 5.10 0.50 7.10
N TYR A 18 5.56 0.32 8.33
CA TYR A 18 6.67 1.13 8.84
C TYR A 18 7.99 0.93 8.05
N HIS A 19 8.31 -0.31 7.65
CA HIS A 19 9.56 -0.66 6.91
C HIS A 19 9.34 -1.24 5.50
N GLY A 20 8.11 -1.26 4.99
CA GLY A 20 7.82 -1.78 3.63
C GLY A 20 7.85 -3.32 3.46
N ILE A 21 7.95 -4.10 4.55
CA ILE A 21 7.95 -5.58 4.51
C ILE A 21 6.53 -6.14 4.55
N LEU A 22 5.80 -5.87 5.63
CA LEU A 22 4.45 -6.42 5.87
C LEU A 22 3.39 -5.90 4.88
N SER A 23 3.64 -4.75 4.27
CA SER A 23 2.74 -4.17 3.27
C SER A 23 2.70 -4.96 1.95
N ARG A 24 3.68 -5.83 1.71
CA ARG A 24 3.71 -6.71 0.52
C ARG A 24 2.58 -7.73 0.56
N ASP A 25 2.45 -8.45 1.67
CA ASP A 25 1.40 -9.45 1.85
C ASP A 25 0.00 -8.81 1.82
N ALA A 26 -0.12 -7.59 2.38
CA ALA A 26 -1.36 -6.83 2.31
C ALA A 26 -1.69 -6.38 0.87
N ALA A 27 -0.69 -6.01 0.07
CA ALA A 27 -0.87 -5.70 -1.34
C ALA A 27 -1.30 -6.94 -2.14
N GLU A 28 -0.66 -8.09 -1.90
CA GLU A 28 -1.02 -9.37 -2.52
C GLU A 28 -2.45 -9.80 -2.16
N PHE A 29 -2.85 -9.66 -0.90
CA PHE A 29 -4.23 -9.89 -0.49
C PHE A 29 -5.21 -9.05 -1.30
N LEU A 30 -4.95 -7.74 -1.48
CA LEU A 30 -5.82 -6.86 -2.27
C LEU A 30 -5.84 -7.23 -3.76
N MET A 31 -4.70 -7.63 -4.33
CA MET A 31 -4.64 -8.13 -5.70
C MET A 31 -5.49 -9.40 -5.86
N ASN A 32 -5.43 -10.32 -4.89
CA ASN A 32 -6.26 -11.53 -4.85
C ASN A 32 -7.76 -11.23 -4.68
N GLN A 33 -8.11 -10.08 -4.09
CA GLN A 33 -9.50 -9.58 -4.06
C GLN A 33 -9.92 -8.85 -5.35
N GLY A 34 -9.08 -8.84 -6.38
CA GLY A 34 -9.38 -8.31 -7.72
C GLY A 34 -9.03 -6.85 -7.96
N PHE A 35 -8.33 -6.18 -7.03
CA PHE A 35 -7.79 -4.84 -7.30
C PHE A 35 -6.63 -4.94 -8.30
N LYS A 36 -6.62 -4.07 -9.30
CA LYS A 36 -5.67 -4.14 -10.42
C LYS A 36 -4.42 -3.31 -10.23
N ASN A 37 -4.54 -2.19 -9.51
CA ASN A 37 -3.50 -1.18 -9.38
C ASN A 37 -3.08 -1.07 -7.91
N VAL A 38 -2.39 -2.08 -7.38
CA VAL A 38 -1.94 -2.12 -5.98
C VAL A 38 -0.42 -2.08 -5.91
N TYR A 39 0.12 -1.18 -5.09
CA TYR A 39 1.56 -0.96 -4.96
C TYR A 39 1.96 -0.99 -3.48
N SER A 40 3.07 -1.65 -3.16
CA SER A 40 3.67 -1.58 -1.81
C SER A 40 4.78 -0.52 -1.81
N LEU A 41 4.73 0.43 -0.88
CA LEU A 41 5.79 1.43 -0.71
C LEU A 41 7.07 0.75 -0.21
N ASN A 42 8.14 0.79 -1.02
CA ASN A 42 9.45 0.32 -0.59
C ASN A 42 10.00 1.22 0.52
N GLY A 43 10.73 0.64 1.48
CA GLY A 43 11.21 1.39 2.66
C GLY A 43 10.13 1.75 3.68
N GLY A 44 8.87 1.75 3.28
CA GLY A 44 7.74 2.09 4.14
C GLY A 44 7.74 3.55 4.57
N PHE A 45 7.02 3.82 5.66
CA PHE A 45 6.91 5.17 6.20
C PHE A 45 8.25 5.70 6.71
N SER A 46 9.10 4.86 7.29
CA SER A 46 10.37 5.27 7.88
C SER A 46 11.34 5.89 6.87
N GLU A 47 11.43 5.33 5.66
CA GLU A 47 12.23 5.88 4.57
C GLU A 47 11.57 7.12 3.97
N TYR A 48 10.26 7.07 3.73
CA TYR A 48 9.50 8.22 3.24
C TYR A 48 9.65 9.46 4.13
N ALA A 49 9.58 9.29 5.45
CA ALA A 49 9.73 10.38 6.42
C ALA A 49 11.14 11.01 6.38
N GLN A 50 12.17 10.21 6.09
CA GLN A 50 13.54 10.72 5.92
C GLN A 50 13.66 11.57 4.65
N THR A 51 13.10 11.13 3.52
CA THR A 51 13.11 11.90 2.26
C THR A 51 12.35 13.22 2.38
N GLN A 52 11.33 13.32 3.24
CA GLN A 52 10.58 14.57 3.47
C GLN A 52 11.33 15.58 4.34
N THR A 53 12.40 15.16 5.02
CA THR A 53 13.20 16.05 5.88
C THR A 53 14.26 16.83 5.07
N GLU A 54 14.43 16.51 3.78
CA GLU A 54 15.36 17.18 2.86
C GLU A 54 14.74 18.38 2.10
N LEU A 55 13.59 18.92 2.56
CA LEU A 55 12.91 20.09 2.00
C LEU A 55 12.98 21.31 2.94
#